data_AF-A0A942SH25-F1
#
_entry.id   AF-A0A942SH25-F1
#
_cell.length_a   1.000
_cell.length_b   1.000
_cell.length_c   1.000
_cell.angle_alpha   90.00
_cell.angle_beta   90.00
_cell.angle_gamma   90.00
#
_symmetry.space_group_name_H-M   'P 1'
#
loop_
_entity.id
_entity.type
_entity.pdbx_description
1 polymer ?
#
loop_
_entity_poly.entity_id
_entity_poly.type
_entity_poly.pdbx_seq_one_letter_code
_entity_poly.pdbx_strand_id
1 'polypeptide(L)'
;MTMTRFWFILFLLFEGCAPYKIPTSSFLASPCVCPTINTTSSLQDATPSPQKQAALSHWLYRYIPRHRSQIKAYDIGHWITWTLLGNDDDGIFGEEKTADYHPEQPISVTKAISWGLRNPLHNFCFYVIGSAQRKNSEWTLLKLTKKGMSIGNYSEEAATVFADEGTSFFAGLHGGKPFLSLRLCYFSNYHSDFYIGWRCRGNFGLKLNLLTKRPTQNPEDFREENEL
;
A
#
# COMPACT_ATOMS: atom_id res chain seq x y z
N MET A 1 39.32 -4.65 15.02
CA MET A 1 38.43 -3.48 14.88
C MET A 1 37.48 -3.51 16.06
N THR A 2 37.66 -2.61 17.03
CA THR A 2 37.04 -2.73 18.36
C THR A 2 35.54 -2.41 18.32
N MET A 3 34.74 -3.18 19.06
CA MET A 3 33.27 -3.10 19.11
C MET A 3 32.75 -1.67 19.39
N THR A 4 33.54 -0.85 20.07
CA THR A 4 33.26 0.58 20.34
C THR A 4 33.14 1.45 19.08
N ARG A 5 33.88 1.17 18.00
CA ARG A 5 33.77 1.95 16.75
C ARG A 5 32.48 1.65 15.98
N PHE A 6 31.95 0.44 16.11
CA PHE A 6 30.70 0.04 15.46
C PHE A 6 29.50 0.79 16.06
N TRP A 7 29.41 0.86 17.39
CA TRP A 7 28.35 1.61 18.07
C TRP A 7 28.40 3.10 17.78
N PHE A 8 29.60 3.68 17.64
CA PHE A 8 29.75 5.10 17.32
C PHE A 8 29.25 5.42 15.90
N ILE A 9 29.53 4.55 14.92
CA ILE A 9 29.01 4.69 13.55
C ILE A 9 27.49 4.52 13.54
N LEU A 10 26.95 3.53 14.27
CA LEU A 10 25.51 3.34 14.41
C LEU A 10 24.84 4.57 15.02
N PHE A 11 25.42 5.15 16.08
CA PHE A 11 24.90 6.34 16.76
C PHE A 11 24.93 7.59 15.84
N LEU A 12 25.99 7.78 15.07
CA LEU A 12 26.08 8.87 14.08
C LEU A 12 25.06 8.75 12.94
N LEU A 13 24.60 7.53 12.61
CA LEU A 13 23.51 7.33 11.64
C LEU A 13 22.13 7.76 12.18
N PHE A 14 21.97 7.89 13.50
CA PHE A 14 20.71 8.28 14.14
C PHE A 14 20.71 9.71 14.72
N GLU A 15 21.87 10.29 15.03
CA GLU A 15 22.03 11.69 15.49
C GLU A 15 22.16 12.70 14.33
N GLY A 16 21.45 12.45 13.23
CA GLY A 16 21.34 13.41 12.14
C GLY A 16 20.69 14.69 12.66
N CYS A 17 21.47 15.76 12.80
CA CYS A 17 20.98 17.10 13.15
C CYS A 17 19.96 17.55 12.11
N ALA A 18 18.68 17.37 12.42
CA ALA A 18 17.69 17.56 11.40
C ALA A 18 16.43 18.31 11.84
N PRO A 19 16.01 19.30 11.03
CA PRO A 19 14.76 20.04 11.17
C PRO A 19 13.54 19.23 10.68
N TYR A 20 13.60 17.89 10.61
CA TYR A 20 12.45 17.04 10.26
C TYR A 20 11.30 17.15 11.29
N LYS A 21 11.55 17.86 12.40
CA LYS A 21 10.61 18.19 13.48
C LYS A 21 9.49 19.15 13.03
N ILE A 22 9.66 19.85 11.91
CA ILE A 22 8.70 20.84 11.44
C ILE A 22 7.87 20.23 10.31
N PRO A 23 6.54 20.08 10.45
CA PRO A 23 5.69 19.73 9.33
C PRO A 23 5.91 20.73 8.19
N THR A 24 6.36 20.26 7.03
CA THR A 24 6.55 21.10 5.84
C THR A 24 5.19 21.57 5.31
N SER A 25 5.16 22.64 4.53
CA SER A 25 3.92 23.07 3.86
C SER A 25 3.31 21.98 2.97
N SER A 26 4.15 21.13 2.37
CA SER A 26 3.73 19.93 1.64
C SER A 26 3.03 18.87 2.50
N PHE A 27 3.18 18.93 3.82
CA PHE A 27 2.64 17.99 4.79
C PHE A 27 1.27 18.44 5.35
N LEU A 28 1.03 19.75 5.43
CA LEU A 28 -0.26 20.32 5.80
C LEU A 28 -1.23 20.40 4.60
N ALA A 29 -0.69 20.40 3.38
CA ALA A 29 -1.49 20.20 2.19
C ALA A 29 -2.17 18.81 2.25
N SER A 30 -3.48 18.82 2.00
CA SER A 30 -4.37 17.64 1.92
C SER A 30 -3.78 16.50 1.05
N PRO A 31 -4.32 15.28 1.14
CA PRO A 31 -3.61 14.01 0.91
C PRO A 31 -2.82 13.99 -0.39
N CYS A 32 -1.75 13.20 -0.42
CA CYS A 32 -1.02 12.84 -1.63
C CYS A 32 -2.01 12.40 -2.71
N VAL A 33 -2.46 13.35 -3.53
CA VAL A 33 -3.28 13.09 -4.69
C VAL A 33 -2.33 12.41 -5.64
N CYS A 34 -2.34 11.07 -5.64
CA CYS A 34 -1.98 10.35 -6.84
C CYS A 34 -2.75 11.05 -7.96
N PRO A 35 -2.10 11.52 -9.05
CA PRO A 35 -2.76 12.33 -10.05
C PRO A 35 -3.84 11.49 -10.75
N THR A 36 -5.02 11.41 -10.15
CA THR A 36 -6.26 11.16 -10.84
C THR A 36 -6.57 12.45 -11.55
N ILE A 37 -6.20 12.44 -12.84
CA ILE A 37 -6.59 13.40 -13.86
C ILE A 37 -8.10 13.66 -13.66
N ASN A 38 -8.47 14.86 -13.19
CA ASN A 38 -9.80 15.50 -13.22
C ASN A 38 -10.41 16.02 -11.91
N THR A 39 -9.75 15.96 -10.74
CA THR A 39 -10.36 16.56 -9.53
C THR A 39 -9.78 17.93 -9.20
N THR A 40 -10.43 18.98 -9.69
CA THR A 40 -10.23 20.38 -9.31
C THR A 40 -10.78 20.65 -7.90
N SER A 41 -10.33 19.91 -6.89
CA SER A 41 -10.73 20.17 -5.51
C SER A 41 -9.93 21.34 -4.96
N SER A 42 -10.63 22.44 -4.71
CA SER A 42 -10.10 23.64 -4.06
C SER A 42 -9.32 23.27 -2.79
N LEU A 43 -8.14 23.87 -2.64
CA LEU A 43 -7.27 23.82 -1.48
C LEU A 43 -7.95 24.53 -0.28
N GLN A 44 -9.07 23.99 0.22
CA GLN A 44 -9.65 24.47 1.46
C GLN A 44 -8.75 24.03 2.61
N ASP A 45 -8.41 25.00 3.46
CA ASP A 45 -7.62 24.87 4.68
C ASP A 45 -8.20 23.78 5.59
N ALA A 46 -7.83 22.53 5.33
CA ALA A 46 -8.25 21.40 6.11
C ALA A 46 -7.42 21.39 7.39
N THR A 47 -7.96 21.99 8.45
CA THR A 47 -7.44 21.80 9.81
C THR A 47 -7.20 20.30 10.03
N PRO A 48 -5.96 19.89 10.38
CA PRO A 48 -5.65 18.48 10.60
C PRO A 48 -6.62 17.86 11.59
N SER A 49 -6.97 16.59 11.39
CA SER A 49 -7.77 15.87 12.38
C SER A 49 -7.05 15.84 13.74
N PRO A 50 -7.77 15.79 14.87
CA PRO A 50 -7.14 15.68 16.19
C PRO A 50 -6.17 14.50 16.29
N GLN A 51 -6.52 13.37 15.63
CA GLN A 51 -5.67 12.19 15.55
C GLN A 51 -4.37 12.46 14.79
N LYS A 52 -4.44 13.13 13.62
CA LYS A 52 -3.25 13.51 12.84
C LYS A 52 -2.37 14.48 13.63
N GLN A 53 -2.97 15.42 14.35
CA GLN A 53 -2.22 16.34 15.22
C GLN A 53 -1.54 15.62 16.38
N ALA A 54 -2.20 14.66 17.03
CA ALA A 54 -1.61 13.82 18.06
C ALA A 54 -0.52 12.89 17.51
N ALA A 55 -0.68 12.39 16.29
CA ALA A 55 0.31 11.55 15.63
C ALA A 55 1.60 12.34 15.39
N LEU A 56 1.48 13.58 14.91
CA LEU A 56 2.61 14.46 14.61
C LEU A 56 3.47 14.82 15.80
N SER A 57 2.88 14.92 16.98
CA SER A 57 3.64 15.19 18.21
C SER A 57 4.30 13.93 18.79
N HIS A 58 4.02 12.75 18.24
CA HIS A 58 4.55 11.49 18.74
C HIS A 58 6.03 11.32 18.42
N TRP A 59 6.82 10.91 19.42
CA TRP A 59 8.28 10.83 19.33
C TRP A 59 8.79 9.83 18.27
N LEU A 60 8.01 8.82 17.90
CA LEU A 60 8.38 7.85 16.85
C LEU A 60 8.70 8.51 15.51
N TYR A 61 8.04 9.62 15.16
CA TYR A 61 8.34 10.36 13.95
C TYR A 61 9.73 11.02 13.94
N ARG A 62 10.42 11.04 15.09
CA ARG A 62 11.85 11.43 15.15
C ARG A 62 12.77 10.37 14.54
N TYR A 63 12.34 9.12 14.53
CA TYR A 63 13.16 7.98 14.06
C TYR A 63 12.63 7.39 12.76
N ILE A 64 11.31 7.43 12.55
CA ILE A 64 10.66 6.91 11.35
C ILE A 64 10.03 8.12 10.66
N PRO A 65 10.64 8.69 9.61
CA PRO A 65 10.06 9.82 8.89
C PRO A 65 8.64 9.52 8.43
N ARG A 66 7.75 10.52 8.50
CA ARG A 66 6.38 10.35 8.02
C ARG A 66 6.34 10.25 6.50
N HIS A 67 7.16 11.04 5.81
CA HIS A 67 7.26 11.05 4.36
C HIS A 67 8.68 11.00 3.81
N ARG A 68 8.86 10.36 2.64
CA ARG A 68 10.17 10.30 1.96
C ARG A 68 10.72 11.67 1.57
N SER A 69 9.84 12.63 1.28
CA SER A 69 10.24 14.01 0.93
C SER A 69 10.92 14.77 2.07
N GLN A 70 10.76 14.29 3.31
CA GLN A 70 11.44 14.83 4.49
C GLN A 70 12.88 14.34 4.62
N ILE A 71 13.22 13.24 3.93
CA ILE A 71 14.49 12.54 4.08
C ILE A 71 15.49 13.09 3.07
N LYS A 72 16.62 13.59 3.56
CA LYS A 72 17.71 14.03 2.69
C LYS A 72 18.35 12.81 2.03
N ALA A 73 18.86 12.97 0.81
CA ALA A 73 19.45 11.85 0.04
C ALA A 73 20.59 11.13 0.78
N TYR A 74 21.33 11.84 1.64
CA TYR A 74 22.45 11.29 2.42
C TYR A 74 22.05 10.73 3.79
N ASP A 75 20.79 10.82 4.20
CA ASP A 75 20.31 10.38 5.51
C ASP A 75 19.91 8.89 5.49
N ILE A 76 20.93 8.03 5.41
CA ILE A 76 20.75 6.58 5.25
C ILE A 76 19.95 5.98 6.41
N GLY A 77 20.15 6.46 7.64
CA GLY A 77 19.43 5.96 8.82
C GLY A 77 17.92 6.14 8.68
N HIS A 78 17.49 7.35 8.32
CA HIS A 78 16.07 7.65 8.11
C HIS A 78 15.49 6.98 6.86
N TRP A 79 16.29 6.79 5.80
CA TRP A 79 15.86 5.99 4.65
C TRP A 79 15.57 4.54 5.04
N ILE A 80 16.41 3.93 5.89
CA ILE A 80 16.21 2.55 6.37
C ILE A 80 14.94 2.46 7.23
N THR A 81 14.77 3.34 8.21
CA THR A 81 13.60 3.29 9.11
C THR A 81 12.31 3.61 8.35
N TRP A 82 12.31 4.59 7.46
CA TRP A 82 11.18 4.88 6.58
C TRP A 82 10.84 3.70 5.68
N THR A 83 11.85 3.03 5.10
CA THR A 83 11.64 1.88 4.21
C THR A 83 11.01 0.69 4.93
N LEU A 84 11.49 0.39 6.15
CA LEU A 84 11.10 -0.81 6.88
C LEU A 84 9.85 -0.62 7.75
N LEU A 85 9.69 0.55 8.36
CA LEU A 85 8.67 0.82 9.39
C LEU A 85 7.71 1.95 9.02
N GLY A 86 8.00 2.70 7.96
CA GLY A 86 7.18 3.81 7.52
C GLY A 86 5.95 3.35 6.74
N ASN A 87 4.98 4.27 6.66
CA ASN A 87 3.86 4.21 5.73
C ASN A 87 3.66 5.63 5.18
N ASP A 88 4.08 5.85 3.94
CA ASP A 88 4.08 7.14 3.26
C ASP A 88 2.66 7.63 2.97
N ASP A 89 1.68 6.73 2.83
CA ASP A 89 0.30 7.08 2.47
C ASP A 89 -0.47 7.53 3.71
N ASP A 90 -0.59 6.64 4.70
CA ASP A 90 -1.50 6.81 5.84
C ASP A 90 -0.80 7.14 7.17
N GLY A 91 0.52 7.09 7.19
CA GLY A 91 1.33 7.30 8.39
C GLY A 91 1.48 6.04 9.23
N ILE A 92 2.42 6.08 10.18
CA ILE A 92 2.78 4.91 10.99
C ILE A 92 1.70 4.57 12.02
N PHE A 93 0.69 5.42 12.22
CA PHE A 93 -0.46 5.16 13.10
C PHE A 93 -1.78 5.00 12.35
N GLY A 94 -1.77 5.07 11.01
CA GLY A 94 -3.00 5.12 10.20
C GLY A 94 -3.81 6.37 10.52
N GLU A 95 -3.15 7.52 10.66
CA GLU A 95 -3.79 8.77 11.09
C GLU A 95 -4.48 9.57 9.97
N GLU A 96 -4.27 9.19 8.70
CA GLU A 96 -5.02 9.79 7.60
C GLU A 96 -6.49 9.34 7.62
N LYS A 97 -7.39 10.25 7.22
CA LYS A 97 -8.83 9.98 7.17
C LYS A 97 -9.16 8.80 6.24
N THR A 98 -8.34 8.55 5.24
CA THR A 98 -8.49 7.43 4.28
C THR A 98 -8.27 6.07 4.91
N ALA A 99 -7.47 5.98 5.98
CA ALA A 99 -7.13 4.71 6.62
C ALA A 99 -8.24 4.19 7.54
N ASP A 100 -9.00 5.11 8.16
CA ASP A 100 -10.05 4.85 9.15
C ASP A 100 -9.65 3.78 10.20
N TYR A 101 -8.39 3.85 10.66
CA TYR A 101 -7.82 2.80 11.50
C TYR A 101 -7.98 3.11 12.98
N HIS A 102 -9.00 2.49 13.60
CA HIS A 102 -9.33 2.67 15.02
C HIS A 102 -9.28 4.14 15.43
N PRO A 103 -10.08 5.02 14.81
CA PRO A 103 -10.04 6.47 15.07
C PRO A 103 -10.25 6.84 16.54
N GLU A 104 -10.95 5.98 17.29
CA GLU A 104 -11.21 6.09 18.72
C GLU A 104 -9.97 5.80 19.60
N GLN A 105 -9.00 5.04 19.08
CA GLN A 105 -7.82 4.65 19.86
C GLN A 105 -6.75 5.75 19.84
N PRO A 106 -6.19 6.12 21.01
CA PRO A 106 -5.15 7.13 21.09
C PRO A 106 -3.87 6.68 20.37
N ILE A 107 -3.14 7.67 19.86
CA ILE A 107 -1.83 7.45 19.24
C ILE A 107 -0.89 6.84 20.28
N SER A 108 -0.34 5.67 19.95
CA SER A 108 0.54 4.91 20.82
C SER A 108 1.44 3.98 20.02
N VAL A 109 2.54 3.52 20.62
CA VAL A 109 3.46 2.54 20.02
C VAL A 109 2.71 1.25 19.65
N THR A 110 1.79 0.79 20.51
CA THR A 110 0.96 -0.40 20.24
C THR A 110 0.11 -0.22 19.00
N LYS A 111 -0.51 0.96 18.81
CA LYS A 111 -1.26 1.29 17.59
C LYS A 111 -0.36 1.25 16.35
N ALA A 112 0.85 1.81 16.45
CA ALA A 112 1.81 1.78 15.33
C ALA A 112 2.24 0.36 14.94
N ILE A 113 2.54 -0.49 15.93
CA ILE A 113 2.89 -1.89 15.68
C ILE A 113 1.71 -2.63 15.07
N SER A 114 0.51 -2.47 15.65
CA SER A 114 -0.72 -3.11 15.17
C SER A 114 -1.06 -2.69 13.74
N TRP A 115 -0.90 -1.40 13.41
CA TRP A 115 -1.07 -0.88 12.06
C TRP A 115 -0.03 -1.46 11.09
N GLY A 116 1.26 -1.41 11.47
CA GLY A 116 2.36 -1.91 10.64
C GLY A 116 2.26 -3.40 10.33
N LEU A 117 1.73 -4.22 11.26
CA LEU A 117 1.53 -5.65 11.05
C LEU A 117 0.45 -5.98 10.01
N ARG A 118 -0.49 -5.06 9.72
CA ARG A 118 -1.48 -5.27 8.65
C ARG A 118 -0.85 -5.23 7.26
N ASN A 119 0.24 -4.49 7.10
CA ASN A 119 0.96 -4.35 5.84
C ASN A 119 2.47 -4.15 6.11
N PRO A 120 3.18 -5.21 6.53
CA PRO A 120 4.58 -5.12 6.88
C PRO A 120 5.39 -4.67 5.66
N LEU A 121 6.40 -3.83 5.88
CA LEU A 121 7.26 -3.31 4.82
C LEU A 121 6.49 -2.52 3.74
N HIS A 122 5.42 -1.81 4.12
CA HIS A 122 4.59 -1.03 3.19
C HIS A 122 5.44 -0.17 2.24
N ASN A 123 6.29 0.71 2.79
CA ASN A 123 7.11 1.60 1.96
C ASN A 123 8.08 0.86 1.05
N PHE A 124 8.73 -0.20 1.55
CA PHE A 124 9.60 -1.04 0.75
C PHE A 124 8.85 -1.63 -0.46
N CYS A 125 7.70 -2.28 -0.22
CA CYS A 125 6.90 -2.95 -1.24
C CYS A 125 6.22 -1.99 -2.24
N PHE A 126 5.91 -0.76 -1.81
CA PHE A 126 5.19 0.23 -2.63
C PHE A 126 6.15 1.14 -3.41
N TYR A 127 7.26 1.54 -2.79
CA TYR A 127 8.11 2.62 -3.30
C TYR A 127 9.54 2.21 -3.60
N VAL A 128 10.13 1.29 -2.83
CA VAL A 128 11.52 0.87 -3.05
C VAL A 128 11.62 -0.16 -4.16
N ILE A 129 10.93 -1.30 -4.02
CA ILE A 129 10.81 -2.29 -5.09
C ILE A 129 9.54 -2.09 -5.93
N GLY A 130 8.59 -1.34 -5.40
CA GLY A 130 7.34 -1.02 -6.07
C GLY A 130 7.46 0.12 -7.08
N SER A 131 6.32 0.43 -7.70
CA SER A 131 6.12 1.56 -8.61
C SER A 131 4.77 2.22 -8.34
N ALA A 132 4.38 2.32 -7.06
CA ALA A 132 3.08 2.85 -6.64
C ALA A 132 2.77 4.27 -7.16
N GLN A 133 3.83 5.04 -7.42
CA GLN A 133 3.76 6.40 -7.95
C GLN A 133 3.54 6.50 -9.47
N ARG A 134 3.42 5.38 -10.20
CA ARG A 134 3.27 5.36 -11.66
C ARG A 134 2.03 4.59 -12.08
N LYS A 135 1.44 5.00 -13.20
CA LYS A 135 0.50 4.15 -13.95
C LYS A 135 1.29 2.97 -14.53
N ASN A 136 0.83 1.74 -14.29
CA ASN A 136 1.49 0.53 -14.78
C ASN A 136 0.66 -0.06 -15.91
N SER A 137 1.31 -0.42 -17.02
CA SER A 137 0.69 -1.21 -18.10
C SER A 137 0.55 -2.68 -17.70
N GLU A 138 -0.26 -3.45 -18.41
CA GLU A 138 -0.41 -4.89 -18.21
C GLU A 138 -0.07 -5.64 -19.49
N TRP A 139 0.84 -6.61 -19.37
CA TRP A 139 1.09 -7.58 -20.43
C TRP A 139 0.67 -8.97 -19.93
N THR A 140 -0.40 -9.50 -20.47
CA THR A 140 -0.93 -10.83 -20.14
C THR A 140 -0.04 -11.89 -20.77
N LEU A 141 0.64 -12.67 -19.94
CA LEU A 141 1.41 -13.84 -20.40
C LEU A 141 0.50 -15.05 -20.53
N LEU A 142 -0.36 -15.28 -19.55
CA LEU A 142 -1.35 -16.35 -19.57
C LEU A 142 -2.55 -15.99 -18.70
N LYS A 143 -3.74 -16.12 -19.25
CA LYS A 143 -5.01 -15.96 -18.55
C LYS A 143 -5.86 -17.19 -18.82
N LEU A 144 -6.18 -17.95 -17.78
CA LEU A 144 -7.03 -19.14 -17.84
C LEU A 144 -8.28 -18.90 -17.01
N THR A 145 -9.45 -18.99 -17.64
CA THR A 145 -10.75 -18.85 -16.99
C THR A 145 -11.70 -19.93 -17.48
N LYS A 146 -12.90 -20.03 -16.89
CA LYS A 146 -13.95 -20.92 -17.43
C LYS A 146 -14.41 -20.52 -18.83
N LYS A 147 -14.26 -19.24 -19.20
CA LYS A 147 -14.67 -18.68 -20.49
C LYS A 147 -13.64 -18.95 -21.60
N GLY A 148 -12.40 -19.29 -21.24
CA GLY A 148 -11.35 -19.64 -22.21
C GLY A 148 -9.94 -19.27 -21.76
N MET A 149 -9.05 -19.18 -22.75
CA MET A 149 -7.63 -18.85 -22.57
C MET A 149 -7.26 -17.59 -23.36
N SER A 150 -6.42 -16.74 -22.77
CA SER A 150 -5.83 -15.55 -23.42
C SER A 150 -4.34 -15.47 -23.14
N ILE A 151 -3.56 -15.12 -24.16
CA ILE A 151 -2.09 -15.06 -24.15
C ILE A 151 -1.67 -13.83 -24.96
N GLY A 152 -0.67 -13.09 -24.49
CA GLY A 152 0.00 -12.03 -25.26
C GLY A 152 -0.74 -10.68 -25.32
N ASN A 153 -1.87 -10.53 -24.64
CA ASN A 153 -2.63 -9.27 -24.65
C ASN A 153 -1.91 -8.15 -23.90
N TYR A 154 -1.92 -6.94 -24.47
CA TYR A 154 -1.39 -5.73 -23.86
C TYR A 154 -2.52 -4.76 -23.51
N SER A 155 -2.41 -4.11 -22.35
CA SER A 155 -3.25 -3.00 -21.91
C SER A 155 -2.36 -1.87 -21.39
N GLU A 156 -2.67 -0.63 -21.76
CA GLU A 156 -1.97 0.56 -21.24
C GLU A 156 -2.16 0.75 -19.74
N GLU A 157 -3.25 0.21 -19.19
CA GLU A 157 -3.58 0.26 -17.77
C GLU A 157 -3.80 -1.14 -17.23
N ALA A 158 -3.00 -1.48 -16.22
CA ALA A 158 -3.16 -2.72 -15.49
C ALA A 158 -4.42 -2.67 -14.62
N ALA A 159 -5.22 -3.72 -14.72
CA ALA A 159 -6.47 -3.86 -13.98
C ALA A 159 -6.64 -5.26 -13.39
N THR A 160 -5.96 -6.26 -13.94
CA THR A 160 -6.17 -7.66 -13.57
C THR A 160 -5.41 -7.99 -12.28
N VAL A 161 -6.15 -8.37 -11.23
CA VAL A 161 -5.58 -9.05 -10.05
C VAL A 161 -5.96 -10.52 -10.04
N PHE A 162 -7.19 -10.85 -10.41
CA PHE A 162 -7.66 -12.19 -10.71
C PHE A 162 -8.33 -12.17 -12.08
N ALA A 163 -8.19 -13.25 -12.84
CA ALA A 163 -8.64 -13.28 -14.21
C ALA A 163 -10.16 -13.40 -14.38
N ASP A 164 -10.85 -13.93 -13.37
CA ASP A 164 -12.30 -14.12 -13.34
C ASP A 164 -12.79 -14.17 -11.87
N GLU A 165 -14.10 -14.08 -11.66
CA GLU A 165 -14.77 -14.36 -10.39
C GLU A 165 -14.77 -15.87 -10.06
N GLY A 166 -14.72 -16.71 -11.09
CA GLY A 166 -14.60 -18.17 -10.97
C GLY A 166 -13.18 -18.67 -10.72
N THR A 167 -13.01 -19.99 -10.84
CA THR A 167 -11.68 -20.62 -10.86
C THR A 167 -10.89 -20.04 -12.02
N SER A 168 -9.74 -19.44 -11.71
CA SER A 168 -8.93 -18.77 -12.71
C SER A 168 -7.46 -18.72 -12.33
N PHE A 169 -6.61 -18.68 -13.34
CA PHE A 169 -5.17 -18.49 -13.22
C PHE A 169 -4.74 -17.30 -14.09
N PHE A 170 -3.85 -16.48 -13.55
CA PHE A 170 -3.29 -15.34 -14.27
C PHE A 170 -1.79 -15.25 -14.04
N ALA A 171 -1.05 -15.13 -15.13
CA ALA A 171 0.34 -14.74 -15.16
C ALA A 171 0.48 -13.52 -16.09
N GLY A 172 1.13 -12.48 -15.59
CA GLY A 172 1.29 -11.24 -16.34
C GLY A 172 2.48 -10.42 -15.85
N LEU A 173 2.73 -9.34 -16.58
CA LEU A 173 3.70 -8.31 -16.21
C LEU A 173 2.95 -6.98 -15.99
N HIS A 174 2.98 -6.44 -14.76
CA HIS A 174 2.47 -5.11 -14.46
C HIS A 174 3.63 -4.11 -14.44
N GLY A 175 3.63 -3.18 -15.40
CA GLY A 175 4.75 -2.25 -15.61
C GLY A 175 6.07 -2.98 -15.87
N GLY A 176 6.02 -4.13 -16.54
CA GLY A 176 7.18 -5.01 -16.79
C GLY A 176 7.58 -5.91 -15.62
N LYS A 177 6.85 -5.89 -14.50
CA LYS A 177 7.18 -6.65 -13.28
C LYS A 177 6.26 -7.87 -13.13
N PRO A 178 6.79 -9.04 -12.72
CA PRO A 178 6.03 -10.28 -12.71
C PRO A 178 4.89 -10.28 -11.68
N PHE A 179 3.77 -10.87 -12.08
CA PHE A 179 2.62 -11.08 -11.23
C PHE A 179 1.96 -12.42 -11.53
N LEU A 180 1.63 -13.16 -10.47
CA LEU A 180 0.94 -14.44 -10.53
C LEU A 180 -0.25 -14.42 -9.59
N SER A 181 -1.40 -14.90 -10.06
CA SER A 181 -2.56 -15.15 -9.21
C SER A 181 -3.27 -16.45 -9.57
N LEU A 182 -3.87 -17.05 -8.56
CA LEU A 182 -4.69 -18.24 -8.64
C LEU A 182 -5.91 -18.05 -7.77
N ARG A 183 -7.09 -18.24 -8.36
CA ARG A 183 -8.36 -18.36 -7.64
C ARG A 183 -8.89 -19.76 -7.85
N LEU A 184 -9.16 -20.48 -6.77
CA LEU A 184 -9.79 -21.80 -6.80
C LEU A 184 -11.16 -21.70 -6.16
N CYS A 185 -12.22 -22.01 -6.90
CA CYS A 185 -13.58 -22.03 -6.37
C CYS A 185 -14.00 -23.47 -6.06
N TYR A 186 -14.52 -23.66 -4.85
CA TYR A 186 -14.96 -24.95 -4.33
C TYR A 186 -16.44 -24.84 -3.98
N PHE A 187 -17.25 -25.82 -4.41
CA PHE A 187 -18.70 -25.76 -4.25
C PHE A 187 -19.29 -24.44 -4.79
N SER A 188 -20.55 -24.13 -4.48
CA SER A 188 -21.17 -22.87 -4.90
C SER A 188 -20.65 -21.66 -4.12
N ASN A 189 -20.18 -21.86 -2.87
CA ASN A 189 -20.03 -20.77 -1.89
C ASN A 189 -18.62 -20.58 -1.32
N TYR A 190 -17.61 -21.34 -1.73
CA TYR A 190 -16.25 -21.21 -1.17
C TYR A 190 -15.21 -20.94 -2.26
N HIS A 191 -14.15 -20.22 -1.89
CA HIS A 191 -13.01 -20.01 -2.76
C HIS A 191 -11.70 -19.90 -1.96
N SER A 192 -10.57 -20.06 -2.64
CA SER A 192 -9.26 -19.71 -2.13
C SER A 192 -8.56 -18.79 -3.13
N ASP A 193 -7.96 -17.74 -2.61
CA ASP A 193 -7.27 -16.71 -3.38
C ASP A 193 -5.79 -16.73 -3.02
N PHE A 194 -4.95 -16.90 -4.03
CA PHE A 194 -3.51 -16.75 -3.91
C PHE A 194 -3.02 -15.73 -4.94
N TYR A 195 -2.12 -14.83 -4.54
CA TYR A 195 -1.30 -14.10 -5.49
C TYR A 195 0.06 -13.77 -4.91
N ILE A 196 1.03 -13.55 -5.79
CA ILE A 196 2.35 -13.02 -5.47
C ILE A 196 2.85 -12.16 -6.64
N GLY A 197 3.49 -11.05 -6.33
CA GLY A 197 4.16 -10.19 -7.31
C GLY A 197 3.68 -8.75 -7.28
N TRP A 198 3.97 -8.00 -8.34
CA TRP A 198 3.59 -6.59 -8.47
C TRP A 198 2.17 -6.45 -9.02
N ARG A 199 1.29 -5.80 -8.27
CA ARG A 199 -0.13 -5.62 -8.63
C ARG A 199 -0.31 -4.48 -9.65
N CYS A 200 -1.54 -4.28 -10.09
CA CYS A 200 -1.93 -3.22 -11.04
C CYS A 200 -1.45 -1.81 -10.62
N ARG A 201 -1.48 -1.51 -9.32
CA ARG A 201 -1.00 -0.23 -8.77
C ARG A 201 0.52 -0.19 -8.59
N GLY A 202 1.27 -1.21 -8.99
CA GLY A 202 2.74 -1.24 -8.91
C GLY A 202 3.30 -1.59 -7.53
N ASN A 203 2.46 -1.86 -6.53
CA ASN A 203 2.91 -2.37 -5.24
C ASN A 203 3.16 -3.88 -5.30
N PHE A 204 4.27 -4.34 -4.72
CA PHE A 204 4.51 -5.76 -4.49
C PHE A 204 3.58 -6.27 -3.38
N GLY A 205 3.04 -7.47 -3.53
CA GLY A 205 2.23 -8.08 -2.49
C GLY A 205 2.15 -9.59 -2.59
N LEU A 206 1.76 -10.18 -1.47
CA LEU A 206 1.44 -11.60 -1.33
C LEU A 206 0.10 -11.73 -0.62
N LYS A 207 -0.80 -12.56 -1.14
CA LYS A 207 -2.08 -12.90 -0.52
C LYS A 207 -2.24 -14.40 -0.52
N LEU A 208 -2.70 -14.94 0.61
CA LEU A 208 -3.10 -16.33 0.75
C LEU A 208 -4.36 -16.39 1.62
N ASN A 209 -5.51 -16.48 0.98
CA ASN A 209 -6.79 -16.70 1.64
C ASN A 209 -7.25 -18.11 1.33
N LEU A 210 -7.39 -18.94 2.36
CA LEU A 210 -7.89 -20.30 2.22
C LEU A 210 -9.37 -20.36 2.62
N LEU A 211 -10.16 -21.14 1.88
CA LEU A 211 -11.56 -21.48 2.20
C LEU A 211 -12.44 -20.29 2.60
N THR A 212 -12.31 -19.17 1.89
CA THR A 212 -13.13 -17.97 2.12
C THR A 212 -14.54 -18.18 1.58
N LYS A 213 -15.55 -17.95 2.42
CA LYS A 213 -16.96 -17.97 2.01
C LYS A 213 -17.23 -16.78 1.08
N ARG A 214 -17.91 -17.03 -0.05
CA ARG A 214 -18.39 -15.97 -0.92
C ARG A 214 -19.51 -15.20 -0.21
N PRO A 215 -19.61 -13.88 -0.38
CA PRO A 215 -20.82 -13.15 -0.01
C PRO A 215 -22.00 -13.83 -0.70
N THR A 216 -23.05 -14.15 0.04
CA THR A 216 -24.30 -14.58 -0.58
C THR A 216 -24.79 -13.39 -1.37
N GLN A 217 -24.76 -13.46 -2.70
CA GLN A 217 -25.44 -12.46 -3.53
C GLN A 217 -26.90 -12.43 -3.13
N ASN A 218 -27.41 -11.24 -2.82
CA ASN A 218 -28.80 -11.12 -2.43
C ASN A 218 -29.63 -11.46 -3.68
N PRO A 219 -30.66 -12.34 -3.60
CA PRO A 219 -31.42 -12.75 -4.79
C PRO A 219 -32.05 -11.58 -5.57
N GLU A 220 -32.20 -10.43 -4.93
CA GLU A 220 -32.71 -9.21 -5.56
C GLU A 220 -31.73 -8.61 -6.58
N ASP A 221 -30.42 -8.77 -6.41
CA ASP A 221 -29.41 -8.26 -7.36
C ASP A 221 -29.50 -8.96 -8.74
N PHE A 222 -30.03 -10.19 -8.80
CA PHE A 222 -30.19 -10.95 -10.05
C PHE A 222 -31.45 -10.60 -10.83
N ARG A 223 -32.43 -9.92 -10.23
CA ARG A 223 -33.66 -9.53 -10.93
C ARG A 223 -33.42 -8.35 -11.87
N GLU A 224 -32.59 -7.38 -11.48
CA GLU A 224 -32.33 -6.20 -12.30
C GLU A 224 -31.49 -6.51 -13.56
N GLU A 225 -30.59 -7.50 -13.49
CA GLU A 225 -29.70 -7.83 -14.62
C GLU A 225 -30.40 -8.62 -15.75
N ASN A 226 -31.59 -9.19 -15.50
CA ASN A 226 -32.37 -9.94 -16.49
C ASN A 226 -33.59 -9.16 -17.03
N GLU A 227 -33.83 -7.94 -16.54
CA GLU A 227 -34.89 -7.05 -17.02
C GLU A 227 -34.38 -5.94 -17.98
N LEU A 228 -33.11 -6.02 -18.38
CA LEU A 228 -32.44 -5.17 -19.39
C LEU A 228 -31.99 -5.98 -20.61
#